data_AF-A0A6A5AAC7-F1
#
_entry.id   AF-A0A6A5AAC7-F1
#
_cell.length_a   1.000
_cell.length_b   1.000
_cell.length_c   1.000
_cell.angle_alpha   90.00
_cell.angle_beta   90.00
_cell.angle_gamma   90.00
#
_symmetry.space_group_name_H-M   'P 1'
#
loop_
_entity.id
_entity.type
_entity.pdbx_description
1 polymer ?
#
loop_
_entity_poly.entity_id
_entity_poly.type
_entity_poly.pdbx_seq_one_letter_code
_entity_poly.pdbx_strand_id
1 'polypeptide(L)'
;MQAALIHACKYGSVNDLRRCIEDEGANVDGEGDDWSPLMWCAYYGHVDAAKALIEHDARVDLVFDGKDAMDCARDNNQTAFVTFLSSLPSKKPLVVRHKDTMPTISSDVLLHACKTGNVDDARVCLEEGIDVRGKGDDWSPLMWAAYYGHIDVAATLLDHGADIGYVFVHDGMTATECAKANNQMEFVSFLKKQAKAGRHVRFTSSTVDRPSQPLLPSSCGPAGCCMII
;
A
#
# COMPACT_ATOMS: atom_id res chain seq x y z
N MET A 1 -18.85 5.06 -25.49
CA MET A 1 -17.46 4.81 -25.93
C MET A 1 -16.87 3.68 -25.10
N GLN A 2 -16.41 3.90 -23.86
CA GLN A 2 -15.84 2.82 -23.04
C GLN A 2 -16.81 1.64 -22.79
N ALA A 3 -18.06 1.92 -22.43
CA ALA A 3 -19.07 0.88 -22.22
C ALA A 3 -19.36 0.02 -23.49
N ALA A 4 -19.21 0.59 -24.69
CA ALA A 4 -19.41 -0.14 -25.95
C ALA A 4 -18.24 -1.10 -26.23
N LEU A 5 -17.01 -0.66 -25.96
CA LEU A 5 -15.82 -1.51 -26.01
C LEU A 5 -15.94 -2.68 -25.04
N ILE A 6 -16.35 -2.42 -23.79
CA ILE A 6 -16.56 -3.45 -22.77
C ILE A 6 -17.63 -4.45 -23.22
N HIS A 7 -18.75 -3.97 -23.77
CA HIS A 7 -19.78 -4.85 -24.33
C HIS A 7 -19.21 -5.74 -25.44
N ALA A 8 -18.45 -5.17 -26.39
CA ALA A 8 -17.78 -5.96 -27.43
C ALA A 8 -16.83 -7.03 -26.84
N CYS A 9 -16.10 -6.72 -25.76
CA CYS A 9 -15.21 -7.64 -25.04
C CYS A 9 -15.98 -8.76 -24.32
N LYS A 10 -17.15 -8.46 -23.73
CA LYS A 10 -18.04 -9.43 -23.07
C LYS A 10 -18.61 -10.46 -24.05
N TYR A 11 -18.92 -10.05 -25.28
CA TYR A 11 -19.52 -10.91 -26.31
C TYR A 11 -18.52 -11.45 -27.36
N GLY A 12 -17.25 -11.04 -27.29
CA GLY A 12 -16.21 -11.51 -28.23
C GLY A 12 -16.31 -10.90 -29.64
N SER A 13 -16.99 -9.77 -29.80
CA SER A 13 -17.18 -9.09 -31.09
C SER A 13 -15.92 -8.32 -31.51
N VAL A 14 -14.98 -8.99 -32.17
CA VAL A 14 -13.69 -8.39 -32.61
C VAL A 14 -13.86 -7.18 -33.53
N ASN A 15 -14.83 -7.21 -34.44
CA ASN A 15 -15.06 -6.11 -35.39
C ASN A 15 -15.57 -4.84 -34.68
N ASP A 16 -16.51 -5.00 -33.74
CA ASP A 16 -17.03 -3.88 -32.96
C ASP A 16 -15.96 -3.34 -32.01
N LEU A 17 -15.13 -4.23 -31.44
CA LEU A 17 -13.98 -3.86 -30.62
C LEU A 17 -13.00 -2.98 -31.39
N ARG A 18 -12.56 -3.41 -32.59
CA ARG A 18 -11.67 -2.62 -33.45
C ARG A 18 -12.29 -1.28 -33.82
N ARG A 19 -13.57 -1.27 -34.19
CA ARG A 19 -14.31 -0.02 -34.49
C ARG A 19 -14.30 0.95 -33.31
N CYS A 20 -14.52 0.45 -32.09
CA CYS A 20 -14.49 1.29 -30.89
C CYS A 20 -13.10 1.86 -30.60
N ILE A 21 -12.02 1.13 -30.88
CA ILE A 21 -10.65 1.62 -30.65
C ILE A 21 -10.22 2.58 -31.77
N GLU A 22 -10.42 2.21 -33.03
CA GLU A 22 -9.91 2.93 -34.20
C GLU A 22 -10.77 4.15 -34.56
N ASP A 23 -12.10 4.02 -34.57
CA ASP A 23 -13.01 5.09 -35.01
C ASP A 23 -13.49 5.97 -33.85
N GLU A 24 -13.75 5.38 -32.67
CA GLU A 24 -14.28 6.11 -31.51
C GLU A 24 -13.19 6.53 -30.51
N GLY A 25 -11.94 6.06 -30.67
CA GLY A 25 -10.83 6.39 -29.78
C GLY A 25 -11.03 5.89 -28.35
N ALA A 26 -11.71 4.75 -28.17
CA ALA A 26 -11.92 4.15 -26.85
C ALA A 26 -10.58 3.75 -26.22
N ASN A 27 -10.46 3.90 -24.90
CA ASN A 27 -9.25 3.54 -24.19
C ASN A 27 -9.16 2.01 -24.07
N VAL A 28 -8.10 1.43 -24.65
CA VAL A 28 -7.83 -0.01 -24.66
C VAL A 28 -7.68 -0.58 -23.24
N ASP A 29 -7.14 0.21 -22.32
CA ASP A 29 -6.96 -0.14 -20.91
C ASP A 29 -8.03 0.49 -20.00
N GLY A 30 -9.04 1.15 -20.57
CA GLY A 30 -10.01 1.91 -19.79
C GLY A 30 -10.91 1.02 -18.94
N GLU A 31 -11.05 1.36 -17.66
CA GLU A 31 -11.96 0.66 -16.75
C GLU A 31 -13.42 0.79 -17.20
N GLY A 32 -14.18 -0.29 -17.05
CA GLY A 32 -15.62 -0.26 -17.23
C GLY A 32 -16.28 -1.38 -16.44
N ASP A 33 -17.16 -0.99 -15.52
CA ASP A 33 -17.73 -1.86 -14.49
C ASP A 33 -16.62 -2.55 -13.66
N ASP A 34 -15.70 -1.74 -13.11
CA ASP A 34 -14.61 -2.13 -12.21
C ASP A 34 -13.47 -2.98 -12.80
N TRP A 35 -13.59 -3.49 -14.04
CA TRP A 35 -12.57 -4.31 -14.71
C TRP A 35 -12.10 -3.73 -16.05
N SER A 36 -10.91 -4.16 -16.49
CA SER A 36 -10.37 -3.81 -17.81
C SER A 36 -11.04 -4.59 -18.94
N PRO A 37 -10.98 -4.10 -20.20
CA PRO A 37 -11.54 -4.81 -21.35
C PRO A 37 -10.92 -6.21 -21.53
N LEU A 38 -9.62 -6.34 -21.25
CA LEU A 38 -8.91 -7.62 -21.31
C LEU A 38 -9.38 -8.60 -20.22
N MET A 39 -9.68 -8.13 -19.01
CA MET A 39 -10.27 -8.97 -17.96
C MET A 39 -11.65 -9.49 -18.33
N TRP A 40 -12.48 -8.68 -19.00
CA TRP A 40 -13.75 -9.15 -19.53
C TRP A 40 -13.56 -10.23 -20.59
N CYS A 41 -12.60 -10.07 -21.51
CA CYS A 41 -12.25 -11.15 -22.44
C CYS A 41 -11.76 -12.41 -21.70
N ALA A 42 -10.99 -12.25 -20.63
CA ALA A 42 -10.48 -13.37 -19.84
C ALA A 42 -11.57 -14.11 -19.06
N TYR A 43 -12.53 -13.37 -18.50
CA TYR A 43 -13.68 -13.92 -17.78
C TYR A 43 -14.55 -14.80 -18.69
N TYR A 44 -14.81 -14.33 -19.91
CA TYR A 44 -15.63 -15.06 -20.89
C TYR A 44 -14.83 -16.00 -21.83
N GLY A 45 -13.50 -15.96 -21.77
CA GLY A 45 -12.62 -16.82 -22.57
C GLY A 45 -12.44 -16.40 -24.04
N HIS A 46 -12.71 -15.13 -24.38
CA HIS A 46 -12.64 -14.63 -25.76
C HIS A 46 -11.21 -14.33 -26.19
N VAL A 47 -10.49 -15.37 -26.61
CA VAL A 47 -9.07 -15.27 -27.02
C VAL A 47 -8.86 -14.33 -28.21
N ASP A 48 -9.74 -14.36 -29.21
CA ASP A 48 -9.55 -13.54 -30.42
C ASP A 48 -9.81 -12.05 -30.17
N ALA A 49 -10.74 -11.72 -29.26
CA ALA A 49 -10.92 -10.35 -28.78
C ALA A 49 -9.71 -9.87 -27.96
N ALA A 50 -9.15 -10.73 -27.10
CA ALA A 50 -7.93 -10.42 -26.36
C ALA A 50 -6.71 -10.22 -27.26
N LYS A 51 -6.57 -11.00 -28.34
CA LYS A 51 -5.53 -10.77 -29.36
C LYS A 51 -5.66 -9.40 -29.99
N ALA A 52 -6.88 -9.02 -30.39
CA ALA A 52 -7.12 -7.70 -30.97
C ALA A 52 -6.79 -6.57 -29.99
N LEU A 53 -7.13 -6.71 -28.69
CA LEU A 53 -6.71 -5.75 -27.66
C LEU A 53 -5.18 -5.64 -27.58
N ILE A 54 -4.46 -6.76 -27.54
CA ILE A 54 -2.99 -6.78 -27.44
C ILE A 54 -2.33 -6.20 -28.71
N GLU A 55 -2.92 -6.39 -29.89
CA GLU A 55 -2.46 -5.74 -31.13
C GLU A 55 -2.56 -4.21 -31.05
N HIS A 56 -3.44 -3.68 -30.21
CA HIS A 56 -3.61 -2.26 -29.93
C HIS A 56 -2.92 -1.84 -28.60
N ASP A 57 -1.84 -2.52 -28.21
CA ASP A 57 -1.01 -2.23 -27.03
C ASP A 57 -1.74 -2.38 -25.67
N ALA A 58 -2.76 -3.24 -25.57
CA ALA A 58 -3.41 -3.54 -24.28
C ALA A 58 -2.43 -4.10 -23.24
N ARG A 59 -2.54 -3.59 -22.02
CA ARG A 59 -1.75 -4.07 -20.89
C ARG A 59 -2.33 -5.36 -20.32
N VAL A 60 -1.49 -6.39 -20.26
CA VAL A 60 -1.83 -7.73 -19.73
C VAL A 60 -1.63 -7.82 -18.22
N ASP A 61 -0.85 -6.89 -17.64
CA ASP A 61 -0.44 -6.85 -16.23
C ASP A 61 -1.36 -6.02 -15.33
N LEU A 62 -2.53 -5.61 -15.83
CA LEU A 62 -3.49 -4.84 -15.05
C LEU A 62 -4.10 -5.70 -13.96
N VAL A 63 -4.27 -5.11 -12.77
CA VAL A 63 -4.89 -5.75 -11.60
C VAL A 63 -6.02 -4.88 -11.09
N PHE A 64 -7.21 -5.45 -10.97
CA PHE A 64 -8.41 -4.81 -10.46
C PHE A 64 -9.02 -5.70 -9.38
N ASP A 65 -9.40 -5.11 -8.25
CA ASP A 65 -9.91 -5.85 -7.07
C ASP A 65 -9.02 -7.04 -6.65
N GLY A 66 -7.70 -6.88 -6.79
CA GLY A 66 -6.72 -7.92 -6.46
C GLY A 66 -6.64 -9.08 -7.45
N LYS A 67 -7.32 -9.02 -8.60
CA LYS A 67 -7.29 -10.04 -9.65
C LYS A 67 -6.68 -9.49 -10.93
N ASP A 68 -5.86 -10.29 -11.60
CA ASP A 68 -5.38 -10.01 -12.95
C ASP A 68 -6.24 -10.76 -14.01
N ALA A 69 -5.97 -10.53 -15.29
CA ALA A 69 -6.67 -11.25 -16.36
C ALA A 69 -6.44 -12.78 -16.31
N MET A 70 -5.29 -13.24 -15.80
CA MET A 70 -5.02 -14.66 -15.64
C MET A 70 -5.88 -15.28 -14.54
N ASP A 71 -6.05 -14.59 -13.42
CA ASP A 71 -6.88 -15.01 -12.29
C ASP A 71 -8.36 -15.00 -12.68
N CYS A 72 -8.84 -13.99 -13.43
CA CYS A 72 -10.18 -13.99 -14.01
C CYS A 72 -10.42 -15.20 -14.93
N ALA A 73 -9.42 -15.59 -15.74
CA ALA A 73 -9.51 -16.76 -16.60
C ALA A 73 -9.50 -18.07 -15.80
N ARG A 74 -8.70 -18.16 -14.73
CA ARG A 74 -8.65 -19.33 -13.84
C ARG A 74 -9.96 -19.52 -13.08
N ASP A 75 -10.49 -18.45 -12.49
CA ASP A 75 -11.74 -18.47 -11.72
C ASP A 75 -12.93 -18.94 -12.58
N ASN A 76 -12.92 -18.64 -13.89
CA ASN A 76 -13.95 -19.05 -14.83
C ASN A 76 -13.60 -20.29 -15.66
N ASN A 77 -12.56 -21.04 -15.29
CA ASN A 77 -12.14 -22.27 -15.97
C ASN A 77 -11.80 -22.09 -17.47
N GLN A 78 -11.35 -20.90 -17.87
CA GLN A 78 -11.01 -20.56 -19.25
C GLN A 78 -9.59 -21.05 -19.61
N THR A 79 -9.45 -22.37 -19.70
CA THR A 79 -8.15 -23.04 -19.96
C THR A 79 -7.49 -22.64 -21.27
N ALA A 80 -8.26 -22.37 -22.33
CA ALA A 80 -7.76 -21.88 -23.62
C ALA A 80 -7.18 -20.45 -23.51
N PHE A 81 -7.78 -19.61 -22.65
CA PHE A 81 -7.31 -18.26 -22.40
C PHE A 81 -6.04 -18.28 -21.54
N VAL A 82 -5.98 -19.15 -20.52
CA VAL A 82 -4.78 -19.35 -19.71
C VAL A 82 -3.59 -19.83 -20.56
N THR A 83 -3.82 -20.77 -21.48
CA THR A 83 -2.77 -21.21 -22.42
C THR A 83 -2.38 -20.09 -23.38
N PHE A 84 -3.33 -19.29 -23.86
CA PHE A 84 -3.04 -18.12 -24.69
C PHE A 84 -2.15 -17.11 -23.94
N LEU A 85 -2.54 -16.70 -22.73
CA LEU A 85 -1.75 -15.78 -21.90
C LEU A 85 -0.37 -16.34 -21.56
N SER A 86 -0.26 -17.66 -21.33
CA SER A 86 1.02 -18.34 -21.07
C SER A 86 1.90 -18.47 -22.32
N SER A 87 1.31 -18.46 -23.52
CA SER A 87 2.00 -18.55 -24.80
C SER A 87 2.55 -17.20 -25.27
N LEU A 88 2.02 -16.09 -24.72
CA LEU A 88 2.54 -14.77 -25.01
C LEU A 88 3.99 -14.67 -24.52
N PRO A 89 4.91 -14.12 -25.31
CA PRO A 89 6.28 -13.85 -24.90
C PRO A 89 6.29 -12.66 -23.92
N SER A 90 5.71 -12.87 -22.75
CA SER A 90 5.91 -11.99 -21.62
C SER A 90 7.40 -12.07 -21.30
N LYS A 91 8.11 -10.94 -21.43
CA LYS A 91 9.29 -10.68 -20.59
C LYS A 91 8.96 -11.28 -19.23
N LYS A 92 9.81 -12.20 -18.76
CA LYS A 92 9.76 -12.90 -17.46
C LYS A 92 8.84 -12.19 -16.48
N PRO A 93 8.00 -12.90 -15.71
CA PRO A 93 7.15 -12.25 -14.72
C PRO A 93 8.01 -11.30 -13.89
N LEU A 94 7.88 -10.00 -14.16
CA LEU A 94 7.99 -9.06 -13.07
C LEU A 94 6.75 -9.43 -12.27
N VAL A 95 6.99 -10.19 -11.20
CA VAL A 95 6.08 -10.35 -10.07
C VAL A 95 5.18 -9.12 -10.05
N VAL A 96 3.88 -9.33 -10.25
CA VAL A 96 2.92 -8.25 -10.45
C VAL A 96 3.06 -7.29 -9.27
N ARG A 97 3.76 -6.19 -9.54
CA ARG A 97 3.74 -4.99 -8.73
C ARG A 97 2.48 -4.29 -9.20
N HIS A 98 1.46 -4.29 -8.35
CA HIS A 98 0.34 -3.38 -8.47
C HIS A 98 0.90 -1.99 -8.83
N LYS A 99 0.39 -1.38 -9.90
CA LYS A 99 0.80 -0.03 -10.27
C LYS A 99 -0.31 0.90 -10.75
N ASP A 100 -1.56 0.50 -10.56
CA ASP A 100 -2.65 1.46 -10.24
C ASP A 100 -3.04 1.43 -8.75
N THR A 101 -2.29 0.64 -7.98
CA THR A 101 -2.00 0.89 -6.57
C THR A 101 -0.47 0.89 -6.48
N MET A 102 0.18 2.05 -6.56
CA MET A 102 1.64 2.30 -6.40
C MET A 102 2.59 1.09 -6.18
N PRO A 103 3.76 0.98 -6.86
CA PRO A 103 4.73 -0.07 -6.60
C PRO A 103 5.55 0.33 -5.37
N THR A 104 4.93 0.26 -4.21
CA THR A 104 5.65 0.14 -2.95
C THR A 104 5.31 -1.25 -2.48
N ILE A 105 6.30 -2.01 -2.04
CA ILE A 105 6.05 -2.88 -0.91
C ILE A 105 5.35 -1.97 0.10
N SER A 106 4.02 -2.04 0.21
CA SER A 106 3.29 -0.98 0.88
C SER A 106 3.45 -1.22 2.38
N SER A 107 3.17 -0.21 3.20
CA SER A 107 3.00 -0.36 4.64
C SER A 107 2.21 -1.63 5.02
N ASP A 108 1.31 -2.09 4.15
CA ASP A 108 0.41 -3.21 4.38
C ASP A 108 1.14 -4.57 4.30
N VAL A 109 2.20 -4.70 3.50
CA VAL A 109 3.05 -5.91 3.44
C VAL A 109 3.92 -6.00 4.70
N LEU A 110 4.55 -4.87 5.09
CA LEU A 110 5.29 -4.78 6.35
C LEU A 110 4.36 -5.09 7.53
N LEU A 111 3.14 -4.56 7.50
CA LEU A 111 2.13 -4.80 8.51
C LEU A 111 1.72 -6.27 8.57
N HIS A 112 1.47 -6.90 7.42
CA HIS A 112 1.17 -8.32 7.34
C HIS A 112 2.30 -9.16 7.94
N ALA A 113 3.56 -8.87 7.60
CA ALA A 113 4.74 -9.52 8.18
C ALA A 113 4.80 -9.35 9.71
N CYS A 114 4.44 -8.17 10.23
CA CYS A 114 4.35 -7.90 11.67
C CYS A 114 3.19 -8.64 12.36
N LYS A 115 2.13 -9.02 11.64
CA LYS A 115 1.00 -9.79 12.16
C LYS A 115 1.29 -11.29 12.14
N THR A 116 1.90 -11.78 11.06
CA THR A 116 2.18 -13.22 10.86
C THR A 116 3.49 -13.66 11.49
N GLY A 117 4.40 -12.73 11.80
CA GLY A 117 5.72 -13.03 12.35
C GLY A 117 6.77 -13.35 11.28
N ASN A 118 6.52 -13.01 10.01
CA ASN A 118 7.46 -13.29 8.93
C ASN A 118 8.62 -12.28 8.91
N VAL A 119 9.75 -12.66 9.47
CA VAL A 119 10.95 -11.82 9.59
C VAL A 119 11.56 -11.50 8.23
N ASP A 120 11.53 -12.45 7.29
CA ASP A 120 12.15 -12.27 5.97
C ASP A 120 11.38 -11.23 5.15
N ASP A 121 10.05 -11.29 5.18
CA ASP A 121 9.20 -10.28 4.54
C ASP A 121 9.41 -8.91 5.18
N ALA A 122 9.46 -8.83 6.52
CA ALA A 122 9.71 -7.58 7.23
C ALA A 122 11.08 -6.97 6.87
N ARG A 123 12.12 -7.80 6.73
CA ARG A 123 13.46 -7.34 6.34
C ARG A 123 13.48 -6.79 4.91
N VAL A 124 12.92 -7.53 3.95
CA VAL A 124 12.85 -7.09 2.53
C VAL A 124 12.06 -5.79 2.42
N CYS A 125 10.95 -5.68 3.16
CA CYS A 125 10.16 -4.46 3.27
C CYS A 125 10.98 -3.24 3.72
N LEU A 126 11.80 -3.41 4.76
CA LEU A 126 12.59 -2.34 5.34
C LEU A 126 13.80 -1.97 4.46
N GLU A 127 14.43 -2.95 3.82
CA GLU A 127 15.53 -2.73 2.86
C GLU A 127 15.08 -1.94 1.62
N GLU A 128 13.82 -2.09 1.22
CA GLU A 128 13.24 -1.37 0.09
C GLU A 128 12.77 0.06 0.45
N GLY A 129 13.04 0.51 1.69
CA GLY A 129 12.85 1.90 2.12
C GLY A 129 11.44 2.24 2.60
N ILE A 130 10.65 1.25 3.03
CA ILE A 130 9.35 1.48 3.65
C ILE A 130 9.54 2.16 5.01
N ASP A 131 8.67 3.14 5.30
CA ASP A 131 8.66 3.80 6.61
C ASP A 131 8.31 2.81 7.74
N VAL A 132 9.26 2.66 8.66
CA VAL A 132 9.17 1.85 9.89
C VAL A 132 8.03 2.29 10.81
N ARG A 133 7.51 3.52 10.64
CA ARG A 133 6.37 4.05 11.39
C ARG A 133 5.02 3.56 10.88
N GLY A 134 4.96 3.01 9.67
CA GLY A 134 3.70 2.64 9.01
C GLY A 134 2.87 3.84 8.57
N LYS A 135 1.58 3.63 8.27
CA LYS A 135 0.65 4.71 7.93
C LYS A 135 0.32 5.53 9.18
N GLY A 136 0.36 6.85 9.08
CA GLY A 136 0.17 7.77 10.21
C GLY A 136 -1.19 7.68 10.92
N ASP A 137 -2.19 7.09 10.28
CA ASP A 137 -3.55 6.96 10.81
C ASP A 137 -3.84 5.60 11.47
N ASP A 138 -2.86 4.67 11.49
CA ASP A 138 -3.01 3.32 12.06
C ASP A 138 -1.87 2.99 13.05
N TRP A 139 -2.02 1.91 13.82
CA TRP A 139 -0.99 1.39 14.71
C TRP A 139 0.32 1.17 13.97
N SER A 140 1.42 1.57 14.60
CA SER A 140 2.76 1.36 14.05
C SER A 140 3.06 -0.13 13.84
N PRO A 141 3.92 -0.50 12.86
CA PRO A 141 4.35 -1.89 12.66
C PRO A 141 4.89 -2.54 13.94
N LEU A 142 5.59 -1.76 14.78
CA LEU A 142 6.10 -2.23 16.07
C LEU A 142 4.97 -2.54 17.07
N MET A 143 3.88 -1.77 17.08
CA MET A 143 2.70 -2.06 17.91
C MET A 143 2.02 -3.36 17.49
N TRP A 144 1.93 -3.62 16.19
CA TRP A 144 1.38 -4.88 15.68
C TRP A 144 2.25 -6.08 16.03
N ALA A 145 3.57 -5.97 15.84
CA ALA A 145 4.50 -7.01 16.29
C ALA A 145 4.41 -7.24 17.81
N ALA A 146 4.21 -6.17 18.59
CA ALA A 146 4.04 -6.24 20.04
C ALA A 146 2.75 -6.91 20.46
N TYR A 147 1.65 -6.60 19.77
CA TYR A 147 0.35 -7.22 20.00
C TYR A 147 0.42 -8.74 19.77
N TYR A 148 1.04 -9.19 18.69
CA TYR A 148 1.16 -10.62 18.39
C TYR A 148 2.35 -11.33 19.06
N GLY A 149 3.27 -10.58 19.68
CA GLY A 149 4.41 -11.13 20.42
C GLY A 149 5.61 -11.52 19.57
N HIS A 150 5.71 -11.02 18.33
CA HIS A 150 6.76 -11.41 17.38
C HIS A 150 8.08 -10.66 17.65
N ILE A 151 8.88 -11.20 18.57
CA ILE A 151 10.14 -10.59 19.03
C ILE A 151 11.15 -10.42 17.88
N ASP A 152 11.26 -11.40 16.99
CA ASP A 152 12.27 -11.37 15.91
C ASP A 152 11.96 -10.29 14.86
N VAL A 153 10.68 -10.11 14.54
CA VAL A 153 10.23 -9.00 13.67
C VAL A 153 10.47 -7.67 14.35
N ALA A 154 10.17 -7.56 15.65
CA ALA A 154 10.43 -6.34 16.41
C ALA A 154 11.92 -6.00 16.49
N ALA A 155 12.81 -6.99 16.62
CA ALA A 155 14.25 -6.74 16.55
C ALA A 155 14.65 -6.11 15.21
N THR A 156 14.12 -6.64 14.11
CA THR A 156 14.38 -6.15 12.75
C THR A 156 13.87 -4.71 12.55
N LEU A 157 12.67 -4.40 13.05
CA LEU A 157 12.11 -3.04 13.03
C LEU A 157 12.97 -2.05 13.83
N LEU A 158 13.46 -2.45 15.01
CA LEU A 158 14.30 -1.62 15.85
C LEU A 158 15.67 -1.33 15.22
N ASP A 159 16.24 -2.32 14.52
CA ASP A 159 17.50 -2.15 13.80
C ASP A 159 17.36 -1.16 12.63
N HIS A 160 16.16 -1.05 12.04
CA HIS A 160 15.84 -0.06 11.01
C HIS A 160 15.30 1.27 11.57
N GLY A 161 15.36 1.48 12.88
CA GLY A 161 15.06 2.77 13.50
C GLY A 161 13.61 2.98 13.93
N ALA A 162 12.82 1.91 14.12
CA ALA A 162 11.49 2.02 14.72
C ALA A 162 11.56 2.62 16.15
N ASP A 163 10.62 3.50 16.46
CA ASP A 163 10.57 4.17 17.76
C ASP A 163 9.79 3.34 18.80
N ILE A 164 10.49 2.86 19.83
CA ILE A 164 9.91 2.12 20.96
C ILE A 164 8.90 2.99 21.74
N GLY A 165 9.16 4.30 21.81
CA GLY A 165 8.37 5.26 22.55
C GLY A 165 7.21 5.85 21.75
N TYR A 166 6.95 5.36 20.54
CA TYR A 166 5.85 5.86 19.72
C TYR A 166 4.52 5.65 20.45
N VAL A 167 3.76 6.74 20.56
CA VAL A 167 2.41 6.77 21.11
C VAL A 167 1.45 6.99 19.96
N PHE A 168 0.51 6.06 19.79
CA PHE A 168 -0.49 6.20 18.75
C PHE A 168 -1.50 7.28 19.13
N VAL A 169 -1.76 8.22 18.23
CA VAL A 169 -2.52 9.45 18.54
C VAL A 169 -3.97 9.15 18.90
N HIS A 170 -4.58 8.12 18.29
CA HIS A 170 -6.00 7.81 18.51
C HIS A 170 -6.26 7.02 19.79
N ASP A 171 -5.43 6.01 20.10
CA ASP A 171 -5.63 5.17 21.29
C ASP A 171 -4.78 5.57 22.50
N GLY A 172 -3.78 6.44 22.31
CA GLY A 172 -2.82 6.81 23.34
C GLY A 172 -1.92 5.65 23.80
N MET A 173 -1.96 4.51 23.11
CA MET A 173 -1.22 3.31 23.48
C MET A 173 0.19 3.33 22.88
N THR A 174 1.11 2.71 23.61
CA THR A 174 2.48 2.38 23.19
C THR A 174 2.59 0.90 22.83
N ALA A 175 3.63 0.52 22.07
CA ALA A 175 3.91 -0.89 21.78
C ALA A 175 3.99 -1.76 23.06
N THR A 176 4.52 -1.22 24.16
CA THR A 176 4.56 -1.94 25.45
C THR A 176 3.18 -2.19 26.05
N GLU A 177 2.23 -1.29 25.85
CA GLU A 177 0.86 -1.43 26.34
C GLU A 177 0.07 -2.40 25.47
N CYS A 178 0.26 -2.37 24.14
CA CYS A 178 -0.29 -3.36 23.22
C CYS A 178 0.16 -4.79 23.58
N ALA A 179 1.46 -4.97 23.87
CA ALA A 179 1.98 -6.27 24.31
C ALA A 179 1.36 -6.74 25.64
N LYS A 180 1.17 -5.83 26.61
CA LYS A 180 0.51 -6.18 27.88
C LYS A 180 -0.97 -6.54 27.68
N ALA A 181 -1.67 -5.80 26.82
CA ALA A 181 -3.08 -6.02 26.53
C ALA A 181 -3.32 -7.44 25.97
N ASN A 182 -2.39 -7.96 25.17
CA ASN A 182 -2.46 -9.31 24.62
C ASN A 182 -1.60 -10.35 25.37
N ASN A 183 -1.23 -10.07 26.63
CA ASN A 183 -0.48 -10.95 27.52
C ASN A 183 0.90 -11.42 27.00
N GLN A 184 1.54 -10.63 26.13
CA GLN A 184 2.85 -10.88 25.55
C GLN A 184 3.99 -10.45 26.50
N MET A 185 4.10 -11.14 27.64
CA MET A 185 5.05 -10.77 28.71
C MET A 185 6.51 -10.93 28.31
N GLU A 186 6.84 -11.88 27.45
CA GLU A 186 8.19 -12.04 26.88
C GLU A 186 8.57 -10.83 26.01
N PHE A 187 7.64 -10.35 25.19
CA PHE A 187 7.84 -9.16 24.37
C PHE A 187 8.06 -7.90 25.21
N VAL A 188 7.31 -7.74 26.31
CA VAL A 188 7.52 -6.65 27.27
C VAL A 188 8.91 -6.70 27.89
N SER A 189 9.41 -7.91 28.21
CA SER A 189 10.76 -8.09 28.75
C SER A 189 11.83 -7.71 27.70
N PHE A 190 11.59 -8.07 26.44
CA PHE A 190 12.44 -7.71 25.30
C PHE A 190 12.51 -6.20 25.10
N LEU A 191 11.35 -5.51 25.01
CA LEU A 191 11.30 -4.05 24.86
C LEU A 191 11.99 -3.33 26.03
N LYS A 192 11.80 -3.79 27.28
CA LYS A 192 12.50 -3.23 28.45
C LYS A 192 14.02 -3.39 28.35
N LYS A 193 14.50 -4.53 27.82
CA LYS A 193 15.93 -4.78 27.60
C LYS A 193 16.48 -3.84 26.53
N GLN A 194 15.75 -3.65 25.43
CA GLN A 194 16.14 -2.74 24.34
C GLN A 194 16.11 -1.27 24.75
N ALA A 195 15.12 -0.84 25.53
CA ALA A 195 15.05 0.51 26.08
C ALA A 195 16.22 0.82 27.04
N LYS A 196 16.62 -0.14 27.89
CA LYS A 196 17.79 -0.01 28.76
C LYS A 196 19.12 -0.04 28.00
N ALA A 197 19.16 -0.69 26.85
CA ALA A 197 20.34 -0.77 25.99
C ALA A 197 20.62 0.53 25.21
N GLY A 198 19.82 1.60 25.42
CA GLY A 198 20.06 2.89 24.78
C GLY A 198 19.69 2.96 23.30
N ARG A 199 18.95 1.97 22.76
CA ARG A 199 18.27 2.07 21.45
C ARG A 199 17.07 3.02 21.57
N HIS A 200 17.38 4.29 21.78
CA HIS A 200 16.48 5.42 21.60
C HIS A 200 16.97 6.13 20.34
N VAL A 201 16.46 5.74 19.17
CA VAL A 201 16.78 6.47 17.94
C VAL A 201 15.92 7.73 17.92
N ARG A 202 16.48 8.78 18.53
CA ARG A 202 15.90 10.13 18.53
C ARG A 202 16.02 10.68 17.12
N PHE A 203 14.92 10.71 16.37
CA PHE A 203 14.85 11.54 15.16
C PHE A 203 14.90 13.01 15.58
N THR A 204 16.07 13.63 15.45
CA THR A 204 16.15 15.08 15.31
C THR A 204 15.90 15.42 13.84
N SER A 205 14.67 15.79 13.50
CA SER A 205 14.46 16.79 12.46
C SER A 205 13.06 17.38 12.57
N SER A 206 13.03 18.69 12.42
CA SER A 206 11.91 19.62 12.32
C SER A 206 10.73 19.13 11.48
N THR A 207 9.58 19.78 11.72
CA THR A 207 8.31 19.78 10.98
C THR A 207 7.28 18.72 11.36
N VAL A 208 6.70 18.87 12.56
CA VAL A 208 5.23 18.98 12.63
C VAL A 208 4.93 20.19 13.52
N ASP A 209 4.34 21.19 12.89
CA ASP A 209 3.71 22.34 13.52
C ASP A 209 2.88 21.88 14.73
N ARG A 210 3.26 22.37 15.92
CA ARG A 210 2.25 22.69 16.91
C ARG A 210 1.30 23.68 16.23
N PRO A 211 -0.03 23.54 16.37
CA PRO A 211 -0.88 24.71 16.23
C PRO A 211 -0.38 25.72 17.27
N SER A 212 0.28 26.74 16.74
CA SER A 212 0.85 27.84 17.49
C SER A 212 -0.29 28.46 18.29
N GLN A 213 -0.23 28.32 19.61
CA GLN A 213 -0.96 29.24 20.48
C GLN A 213 -0.55 30.66 20.06
N PRO A 214 -1.49 31.58 19.76
CA PRO A 214 -1.13 32.94 19.46
C PRO A 214 -0.50 33.56 20.71
N LEU A 215 0.81 33.78 20.61
CA LEU A 215 1.56 34.66 21.50
C LEU A 215 0.92 36.05 21.40
N LEU A 216 0.29 36.50 22.48
CA LEU A 216 -0.08 37.90 22.64
C LEU A 216 1.22 38.73 22.64
N PRO A 217 1.30 39.80 21.84
CA PRO A 217 2.52 40.58 21.69
C PRO A 217 2.77 41.46 22.92
N SER A 218 3.95 41.28 23.53
CA SER A 218 4.62 42.31 24.29
C SER A 218 4.88 43.51 23.37
N SER A 219 4.06 44.55 23.52
CA SER A 219 4.28 45.86 22.91
C SER A 219 4.44 46.92 24.00
N CYS A 220 5.56 47.62 23.87
CA CYS A 220 5.87 49.00 24.23
C CYS A 220 5.08 49.67 25.37
N GLY A 221 5.84 50.20 26.33
CA GLY A 221 5.32 51.11 27.34
C GLY A 221 4.73 52.40 26.76
N PRO A 222 3.93 53.13 27.54
CA PRO A 222 3.63 54.52 27.27
C PRO A 222 4.65 55.43 27.95
N ALA A 223 5.00 56.47 27.22
CA ALA A 223 5.77 57.62 27.64
C ALA A 223 5.29 58.22 28.97
N GLY A 224 6.22 58.86 29.67
CA GLY A 224 5.93 59.66 30.85
C GLY A 224 4.97 60.82 30.56
N CYS A 225 4.14 61.11 31.55
CA CYS A 225 3.49 62.41 31.74
C CYS A 225 3.54 62.76 33.22
N CYS A 226 4.22 63.88 33.48
CA CYS A 226 4.09 64.84 34.58
C CYS A 226 3.16 64.52 35.78
N MET A 227 3.74 64.57 36.97
CA MET A 227 3.12 65.25 38.12
C MET A 227 3.77 66.63 38.27
N ILE A 228 3.02 67.66 37.89
CA ILE A 228 3.00 68.98 38.52
C ILE A 228 1.57 69.05 39.05
N ILE A 229 1.35 69.06 40.38
CA ILE A 229 0.94 70.20 41.22
C ILE A 229 1.17 69.79 42.68
#